data_AF-A0A1Y0MT51-F1
#
_entry.id   AF-A0A1Y0MT51-F1
#
_cell.length_a   1.000
_cell.length_b   1.000
_cell.length_c   1.000
_cell.angle_alpha   90.00
_cell.angle_beta   90.00
_cell.angle_gamma   90.00
#
_symmetry.space_group_name_H-M   'P 1'
#
loop_
_entity.id
_entity.type
_entity.pdbx_description
1 polymer ?
#
loop_
_entity_poly.entity_id
_entity_poly.type
_entity_poly.pdbx_seq_one_letter_code
_entity_poly.pdbx_strand_id
1 'polypeptide(L)'
;MKILKNSILTVFAVSLLFIGCTSEPYTETNDVNRDLVVVDDIAAEAVTPVTIVPWSSGDAASECEQAGAGCDFSWKIDDSPENGIYNTNTDQYGNTPTDFDLSIKILNSDGIYFDWSTDYEVCAVIVKGGPGANVYYYPDGACSDSDLHAPINPANGTPYGLSHVTFCFSETPCDTDPSECFEDETAWADGERYTNRGNWATYTAYPGDGESVDIYAGKTNYAGTVTFNDNGDGTVDLDIALEDGFIFYYDMADDSADHNIKIQDYDTSPSGNPSPGLFDHKFTASAGASSMTVTVPMNEFYGIHLDVGAEVPCDG
;
A
#
# COMPACT_ATOMS: atom_id res chain seq x y z
N MET A 1 78.11 35.05 22.11
CA MET A 1 78.85 33.77 22.22
C MET A 1 77.89 32.64 21.87
N LYS A 2 78.24 31.82 20.85
CA LYS A 2 77.54 30.63 20.29
C LYS A 2 76.26 30.93 19.50
N ILE A 3 76.27 31.00 18.17
CA ILE A 3 76.45 29.98 17.09
C ILE A 3 75.14 29.23 16.76
N LEU A 4 74.85 29.28 15.45
CA LEU A 4 73.77 28.71 14.63
C LEU A 4 73.39 27.23 14.90
N LYS A 5 72.18 26.85 14.47
CA LYS A 5 71.95 25.74 13.52
C LYS A 5 70.61 25.86 12.76
N ASN A 6 70.70 25.70 11.44
CA ASN A 6 69.63 25.57 10.44
C ASN A 6 68.67 24.39 10.73
N SER A 7 67.41 24.48 10.27
CA SER A 7 66.96 23.85 9.01
C SER A 7 65.43 23.90 8.82
N ILE A 8 65.07 23.91 7.54
CA ILE A 8 63.80 24.21 6.87
C ILE A 8 62.67 23.17 7.12
N LEU A 9 61.40 23.62 7.21
CA LEU A 9 60.27 22.96 6.52
C LEU A 9 59.05 23.88 6.36
N THR A 10 58.52 23.92 5.15
CA THR A 10 57.41 24.73 4.62
C THR A 10 56.05 24.40 5.24
N VAL A 11 55.22 25.42 5.53
CA VAL A 11 53.79 25.25 5.87
C VAL A 11 52.94 26.27 5.09
N PHE A 12 51.93 25.76 4.40
CA PHE A 12 50.92 26.50 3.61
C PHE A 12 49.99 27.32 4.51
N ALA A 13 49.69 28.55 4.10
CA ALA A 13 48.72 29.42 4.77
C ALA A 13 47.30 29.17 4.22
N VAL A 14 46.38 28.79 5.10
CA VAL A 14 44.93 28.78 4.84
C VAL A 14 44.35 30.03 5.52
N SER A 15 43.78 30.92 4.72
CA SER A 15 43.13 32.16 5.19
C SER A 15 41.62 31.96 5.29
N LEU A 16 41.11 31.96 6.52
CA LEU A 16 39.68 32.15 6.83
C LEU A 16 39.30 33.63 6.64
N LEU A 17 38.14 33.87 6.03
CA LEU A 17 37.46 35.16 6.04
C LEU A 17 35.94 34.94 6.24
N PHE A 18 35.45 35.43 7.38
CA PHE A 18 34.04 35.57 7.73
C PHE A 18 33.40 36.68 6.91
N ILE A 19 32.21 36.46 6.34
CA ILE A 19 31.31 37.55 5.91
C ILE A 19 29.88 37.16 6.28
N GLY A 20 29.22 38.07 7.01
CA GLY A 20 27.91 37.90 7.62
C GLY A 20 26.72 38.14 6.69
N CYS A 21 25.57 37.85 7.29
CA CYS A 21 24.23 37.89 6.75
C CYS A 21 23.73 39.32 6.48
N THR A 22 23.21 39.57 5.28
CA THR A 22 22.23 40.62 4.99
C THR A 22 21.23 40.07 3.97
N SER A 23 19.96 40.01 4.34
CA SER A 23 18.83 39.58 3.51
C SER A 23 18.21 40.75 2.74
N GLU A 24 18.08 40.64 1.43
CA GLU A 24 17.13 41.40 0.59
C GLU A 24 16.77 40.55 -0.68
N PRO A 25 15.73 40.87 -1.46
CA PRO A 25 14.38 40.32 -1.33
C PRO A 25 14.02 39.40 -2.51
N TYR A 26 13.06 38.51 -2.28
CA TYR A 26 12.49 37.64 -3.31
C TYR A 26 11.67 38.46 -4.32
N THR A 27 12.02 38.35 -5.61
CA THR A 27 11.18 38.79 -6.72
C THR A 27 10.77 37.56 -7.52
N GLU A 28 9.47 37.23 -7.49
CA GLU A 28 8.87 36.31 -8.45
C GLU A 28 8.85 36.93 -9.85
N THR A 29 9.41 36.22 -10.82
CA THR A 29 8.88 36.19 -12.19
C THR A 29 9.16 34.83 -12.81
N ASN A 30 8.09 34.04 -13.00
CA ASN A 30 7.89 32.96 -13.96
C ASN A 30 9.12 32.43 -14.70
N ASP A 31 9.61 31.26 -14.28
CA ASP A 31 10.33 30.35 -15.18
C ASP A 31 9.62 29.00 -15.22
N VAL A 32 8.91 28.80 -16.33
CA VAL A 32 8.23 27.56 -16.71
C VAL A 32 9.31 26.63 -17.25
N ASN A 33 10.07 26.01 -16.35
CA ASN A 33 10.89 24.82 -16.59
C ASN A 33 11.58 24.46 -15.28
N ARG A 34 10.79 24.03 -14.29
CA ARG A 34 11.33 23.14 -13.27
C ARG A 34 11.54 21.82 -14.01
N ASP A 35 12.79 21.38 -14.09
CA ASP A 35 13.18 20.06 -14.59
C ASP A 35 12.14 19.05 -14.13
N LEU A 36 11.29 18.65 -15.08
CA LEU A 36 10.53 17.43 -14.97
C LEU A 36 11.62 16.36 -15.03
N VAL A 37 12.10 15.97 -13.85
CA VAL A 37 12.66 14.64 -13.69
C VAL A 37 11.49 13.73 -14.01
N VAL A 38 11.36 13.41 -15.29
CA VAL A 38 10.81 12.14 -15.70
C VAL A 38 11.69 11.16 -14.96
N VAL A 39 11.21 10.71 -13.80
CA VAL A 39 11.54 9.37 -13.36
C VAL A 39 11.15 8.54 -14.57
N ASP A 40 12.16 8.17 -15.38
CA ASP A 40 12.00 7.11 -16.35
C ASP A 40 11.43 5.99 -15.50
N ASP A 41 10.15 5.73 -15.72
CA ASP A 41 9.45 4.55 -15.26
C ASP A 41 10.40 3.41 -15.55
N ILE A 42 11.02 2.88 -14.49
CA ILE A 42 11.96 1.78 -14.61
C ILE A 42 11.11 0.62 -15.06
N ALA A 43 11.00 0.45 -16.38
CA ALA A 43 10.36 -0.71 -16.97
C ALA A 43 11.04 -1.92 -16.33
N ALA A 44 10.32 -2.59 -15.43
CA ALA A 44 10.73 -3.87 -14.90
C ALA A 44 11.09 -4.76 -16.11
N GLU A 45 12.22 -5.47 -16.05
CA GLU A 45 12.59 -6.36 -17.15
C GLU A 45 11.44 -7.35 -17.39
N ALA A 46 10.89 -7.35 -18.61
CA ALA A 46 9.77 -8.21 -18.97
C ALA A 46 10.10 -9.68 -18.64
N VAL A 47 9.27 -10.31 -17.82
CA VAL A 47 9.53 -11.67 -17.34
C VAL A 47 9.39 -12.66 -18.50
N THR A 48 10.43 -13.47 -18.72
CA THR A 48 10.34 -14.55 -19.70
C THR A 48 9.48 -15.70 -19.17
N PRO A 49 8.39 -16.09 -19.85
CA PRO A 49 7.51 -17.14 -19.35
C PRO A 49 8.09 -18.53 -19.55
N VAL A 50 7.66 -19.46 -18.71
CA VAL A 50 7.80 -20.90 -18.93
C VAL A 50 6.59 -21.41 -19.71
N THR A 51 6.81 -21.88 -20.94
CA THR A 51 5.75 -22.49 -21.75
C THR A 51 5.51 -23.95 -21.35
N ILE A 52 4.29 -24.29 -20.98
CA ILE A 52 3.87 -25.64 -20.61
C ILE A 52 2.86 -26.17 -21.65
N VAL A 53 3.20 -27.30 -22.28
CA VAL A 53 2.36 -27.99 -23.27
C VAL A 53 2.41 -29.50 -23.03
N PRO A 54 1.26 -30.18 -22.87
CA PRO A 54 -0.09 -29.61 -22.81
C PRO A 54 -0.37 -28.90 -21.47
N TRP A 55 -1.25 -27.90 -21.50
CA TRP A 55 -1.83 -27.32 -20.28
C TRP A 55 -3.22 -27.90 -20.04
N SER A 56 -3.55 -28.21 -18.78
CA SER A 56 -4.84 -28.78 -18.39
C SER A 56 -5.65 -27.70 -17.69
N SER A 57 -6.52 -27.01 -18.43
CA SER A 57 -7.31 -25.93 -17.83
C SER A 57 -8.30 -26.43 -16.79
N GLY A 58 -8.49 -25.63 -15.74
CA GLY A 58 -9.36 -25.89 -14.60
C GLY A 58 -9.92 -24.60 -14.02
N ASP A 59 -10.29 -24.63 -12.75
CA ASP A 59 -10.53 -23.42 -11.96
C ASP A 59 -9.20 -22.72 -11.60
N ALA A 60 -9.27 -21.51 -11.05
CA ALA A 60 -8.08 -20.72 -10.73
C ALA A 60 -7.12 -21.46 -9.79
N ALA A 61 -7.66 -22.09 -8.73
CA ALA A 61 -6.87 -22.76 -7.71
C ALA A 61 -6.11 -23.97 -8.27
N SER A 62 -6.78 -24.83 -9.05
CA SER A 62 -6.14 -25.98 -9.70
C SER A 62 -5.10 -25.58 -10.73
N GLU A 63 -5.29 -24.45 -11.42
CA GLU A 63 -4.29 -23.91 -12.35
C GLU A 63 -3.05 -23.37 -11.61
N CYS A 64 -3.23 -22.66 -10.49
CA CYS A 64 -2.13 -22.21 -9.63
C CYS A 64 -1.37 -23.38 -8.97
N GLU A 65 -2.07 -24.42 -8.53
CA GLU A 65 -1.45 -25.65 -8.03
C GLU A 65 -0.65 -26.36 -9.13
N GLN A 66 -1.23 -26.49 -10.34
CA GLN A 66 -0.54 -27.08 -11.48
C GLN A 66 0.72 -26.28 -11.88
N ALA A 67 0.66 -24.95 -11.80
CA ALA A 67 1.80 -24.08 -12.05
C ALA A 67 2.88 -24.20 -10.96
N GLY A 68 2.54 -24.67 -9.76
CA GLY A 68 3.44 -24.65 -8.61
C GLY A 68 3.80 -23.23 -8.20
N ALA A 69 2.85 -22.28 -8.33
CA ALA A 69 3.08 -20.86 -8.02
C ALA A 69 3.36 -20.62 -6.53
N GLY A 70 2.84 -21.50 -5.65
CA GLY A 70 3.19 -21.51 -4.23
C GLY A 70 2.49 -20.44 -3.39
N CYS A 71 1.41 -19.83 -3.90
CA CYS A 71 0.69 -18.75 -3.22
C CYS A 71 -0.77 -19.11 -2.92
N ASP A 72 -1.33 -18.43 -1.94
CA ASP A 72 -2.52 -18.86 -1.20
C ASP A 72 -3.83 -18.57 -1.93
N PHE A 73 -3.83 -17.54 -2.79
CA PHE A 73 -5.04 -17.07 -3.48
C PHE A 73 -4.91 -17.17 -4.99
N SER A 74 -6.06 -17.23 -5.64
CA SER A 74 -6.12 -17.37 -7.09
C SER A 74 -7.36 -16.71 -7.66
N TRP A 75 -7.21 -16.04 -8.80
CA TRP A 75 -8.33 -15.50 -9.56
C TRP A 75 -8.17 -15.80 -11.04
N LYS A 76 -9.29 -16.05 -11.73
CA LYS A 76 -9.31 -16.35 -13.15
C LYS A 76 -10.25 -15.41 -13.89
N ILE A 77 -9.75 -14.85 -14.99
CA ILE A 77 -10.51 -14.03 -15.92
C ILE A 77 -10.68 -14.85 -17.20
N ASP A 78 -11.89 -15.34 -17.40
CA ASP A 78 -12.28 -16.12 -18.58
C ASP A 78 -12.58 -15.24 -19.81
N ASP A 79 -12.79 -15.89 -20.96
CA ASP A 79 -13.28 -15.28 -22.20
C ASP A 79 -12.41 -14.16 -22.81
N SER A 80 -11.08 -14.33 -22.76
CA SER A 80 -10.08 -13.34 -23.22
C SER A 80 -10.17 -12.03 -22.43
N PRO A 81 -9.18 -11.71 -21.57
CA PRO A 81 -9.28 -10.58 -20.66
C PRO A 81 -9.42 -9.25 -21.41
N GLU A 82 -10.49 -8.51 -21.13
CA GLU A 82 -10.75 -7.18 -21.68
C GLU A 82 -10.10 -6.11 -20.80
N ASN A 83 -9.85 -4.92 -21.37
CA ASN A 83 -9.35 -3.79 -20.58
C ASN A 83 -10.38 -3.37 -19.54
N GLY A 84 -9.96 -3.27 -18.27
CA GLY A 84 -10.87 -2.96 -17.18
C GLY A 84 -10.28 -3.25 -15.82
N ILE A 85 -11.09 -2.99 -14.79
CA ILE A 85 -10.81 -3.35 -13.41
C ILE A 85 -11.73 -4.51 -13.04
N TYR A 86 -11.14 -5.58 -12.52
CA TYR A 86 -11.82 -6.77 -12.05
C TYR A 86 -11.70 -6.81 -10.52
N ASN A 87 -12.81 -6.53 -9.84
CA ASN A 87 -12.89 -6.61 -8.38
C ASN A 87 -13.35 -8.01 -7.97
N THR A 88 -12.69 -8.62 -7.00
CA THR A 88 -12.89 -10.04 -6.68
C THR A 88 -13.89 -10.29 -5.54
N ASN A 89 -14.63 -9.25 -5.10
CA ASN A 89 -15.59 -9.32 -4.00
C ASN A 89 -16.96 -9.90 -4.38
N THR A 90 -17.16 -10.38 -5.63
CA THR A 90 -18.51 -10.70 -6.14
C THR A 90 -18.81 -12.09 -6.71
N ASP A 91 -17.88 -13.01 -6.94
CA ASP A 91 -18.26 -14.28 -7.62
C ASP A 91 -17.29 -15.49 -7.56
N GLN A 92 -17.82 -16.60 -8.10
CA GLN A 92 -17.62 -18.04 -7.93
C GLN A 92 -16.29 -18.66 -8.43
N TYR A 93 -15.28 -17.87 -8.83
CA TYR A 93 -14.18 -18.37 -9.68
C TYR A 93 -12.78 -18.41 -9.04
N GLY A 94 -12.70 -18.24 -7.72
CA GLY A 94 -11.43 -18.36 -6.98
C GLY A 94 -11.64 -18.54 -5.48
N ASN A 95 -10.56 -18.91 -4.79
CA ASN A 95 -10.42 -18.59 -3.36
C ASN A 95 -9.87 -17.18 -3.30
N THR A 96 -10.72 -16.22 -2.98
CA THR A 96 -10.34 -14.84 -2.68
C THR A 96 -10.41 -14.67 -1.16
N PRO A 97 -9.54 -13.83 -0.56
CA PRO A 97 -9.77 -13.42 0.82
C PRO A 97 -11.16 -12.79 0.89
N THR A 98 -12.03 -13.30 1.77
CA THR A 98 -13.38 -12.73 1.94
C THR A 98 -13.37 -11.34 2.58
N ASP A 99 -12.18 -10.90 3.00
CA ASP A 99 -12.00 -9.81 3.95
C ASP A 99 -11.24 -8.61 3.34
N PHE A 100 -10.89 -8.66 2.03
CA PHE A 100 -10.22 -7.55 1.34
C PHE A 100 -10.69 -7.36 -0.12
N ASP A 101 -10.77 -6.10 -0.56
CA ASP A 101 -11.12 -5.71 -1.93
C ASP A 101 -9.87 -5.80 -2.84
N LEU A 102 -9.58 -6.99 -3.39
CA LEU A 102 -8.55 -7.14 -4.42
C LEU A 102 -9.06 -6.59 -5.76
N SER A 103 -8.28 -5.67 -6.35
CA SER A 103 -8.50 -5.18 -7.72
C SER A 103 -7.37 -5.65 -8.66
N ILE A 104 -7.77 -6.25 -9.78
CA ILE A 104 -6.89 -6.63 -10.88
C ILE A 104 -7.23 -5.73 -12.06
N LYS A 105 -6.26 -4.96 -12.53
CA LYS A 105 -6.42 -4.11 -13.71
C LYS A 105 -5.78 -4.77 -14.91
N ILE A 106 -6.57 -4.96 -15.96
CA ILE A 106 -6.07 -5.36 -17.28
C ILE A 106 -5.97 -4.11 -18.15
N LEU A 107 -4.82 -3.95 -18.78
CA LEU A 107 -4.42 -2.79 -19.58
C LEU A 107 -3.92 -3.26 -20.94
N ASN A 108 -4.02 -2.37 -21.94
CA ASN A 108 -3.47 -2.58 -23.29
C ASN A 108 -3.81 -3.93 -23.96
N SER A 109 -4.89 -4.59 -23.54
CA SER A 109 -5.33 -5.86 -24.10
C SER A 109 -5.81 -5.67 -25.53
N ASP A 110 -5.20 -6.42 -26.46
CA ASP A 110 -5.56 -6.47 -27.88
C ASP A 110 -6.06 -7.87 -28.32
N GLY A 111 -6.27 -8.76 -27.36
CA GLY A 111 -6.63 -10.17 -27.56
C GLY A 111 -5.45 -11.09 -27.85
N ILE A 112 -4.23 -10.56 -27.94
CA ILE A 112 -2.96 -11.29 -28.10
C ILE A 112 -2.02 -10.99 -26.94
N TYR A 113 -1.80 -9.71 -26.69
CA TYR A 113 -1.00 -9.16 -25.59
C TYR A 113 -1.92 -8.43 -24.61
N PHE A 114 -1.46 -8.32 -23.36
CA PHE A 114 -2.05 -7.47 -22.35
C PHE A 114 -1.00 -7.12 -21.29
N ASP A 115 -1.26 -6.05 -20.55
CA ASP A 115 -0.53 -5.68 -19.34
C ASP A 115 -1.45 -5.83 -18.14
N TRP A 116 -0.88 -5.92 -16.94
CA TRP A 116 -1.66 -6.00 -15.72
C TRP A 116 -1.02 -5.20 -14.58
N SER A 117 -1.85 -4.78 -13.62
CA SER A 117 -1.43 -4.24 -12.33
C SER A 117 -2.42 -4.62 -11.23
N THR A 118 -1.95 -4.80 -10.01
CA THR A 118 -2.75 -5.28 -8.86
C THR A 118 -2.37 -4.54 -7.58
N ASP A 119 -3.25 -4.62 -6.57
CA ASP A 119 -3.00 -4.03 -5.25
C ASP A 119 -2.25 -4.99 -4.29
N TYR A 120 -2.13 -6.27 -4.67
CA TYR A 120 -1.41 -7.33 -3.96
C TYR A 120 -0.41 -8.03 -4.88
N GLU A 121 0.67 -8.52 -4.29
CA GLU A 121 1.73 -9.20 -5.01
C GLU A 121 1.22 -10.48 -5.69
N VAL A 122 1.61 -10.63 -6.95
CA VAL A 122 1.36 -11.81 -7.77
C VAL A 122 2.61 -12.67 -7.79
N CYS A 123 2.45 -13.97 -7.56
CA CYS A 123 3.52 -14.95 -7.62
C CYS A 123 3.62 -15.61 -9.00
N ALA A 124 2.49 -15.73 -9.69
CA ALA A 124 2.47 -16.14 -11.08
C ALA A 124 1.26 -15.64 -11.85
N VAL A 125 1.44 -15.38 -13.15
CA VAL A 125 0.35 -15.23 -14.11
C VAL A 125 0.42 -16.35 -15.14
N ILE A 126 -0.69 -17.05 -15.31
CA ILE A 126 -0.86 -18.15 -16.26
C ILE A 126 -1.69 -17.62 -17.43
N VAL A 127 -1.06 -17.53 -18.60
CA VAL A 127 -1.68 -17.01 -19.82
C VAL A 127 -2.01 -18.16 -20.76
N LYS A 128 -3.30 -18.50 -20.84
CA LYS A 128 -3.77 -19.63 -21.63
C LYS A 128 -4.05 -19.24 -23.07
N GLY A 129 -3.52 -20.04 -24.01
CA GLY A 129 -3.95 -20.03 -25.41
C GLY A 129 -3.49 -21.29 -26.15
N GLY A 130 -4.22 -21.72 -27.17
CA GLY A 130 -3.90 -22.94 -27.93
C GLY A 130 -3.82 -24.22 -27.05
N PRO A 131 -2.86 -25.14 -27.29
CA PRO A 131 -2.74 -26.39 -26.54
C PRO A 131 -1.99 -26.26 -25.20
N GLY A 132 -1.43 -25.09 -24.87
CA GLY A 132 -0.59 -24.87 -23.69
C GLY A 132 -0.94 -23.60 -22.93
N ALA A 133 -0.06 -23.23 -22.01
CA ALA A 133 -0.06 -21.95 -21.31
C ALA A 133 1.38 -21.44 -21.18
N ASN A 134 1.52 -20.12 -21.11
CA ASN A 134 2.72 -19.47 -20.63
C ASN A 134 2.53 -19.16 -19.15
N VAL A 135 3.50 -19.52 -18.31
CA VAL A 135 3.49 -19.18 -16.89
C VAL A 135 4.62 -18.19 -16.62
N TYR A 136 4.24 -16.99 -16.20
CA TYR A 136 5.13 -15.93 -15.77
C TYR A 136 5.27 -16.06 -14.26
N TYR A 137 6.49 -16.31 -13.76
CA TYR A 137 6.74 -16.48 -12.34
C TYR A 137 7.43 -15.24 -11.77
N TYR A 138 6.96 -14.81 -10.60
CA TYR A 138 7.49 -13.69 -9.85
C TYR A 138 7.83 -14.20 -8.45
N PRO A 139 9.02 -14.82 -8.26
CA PRO A 139 9.39 -15.47 -7.01
C PRO A 139 9.49 -14.50 -5.83
N ASP A 140 9.76 -13.23 -6.11
CA ASP A 140 9.86 -12.14 -5.13
C ASP A 140 8.58 -11.29 -5.08
N GLY A 141 7.48 -11.77 -5.70
CA GLY A 141 6.26 -10.98 -5.90
C GLY A 141 6.39 -9.97 -7.04
N ALA A 142 5.26 -9.63 -7.66
CA ALA A 142 5.17 -8.52 -8.61
C ALA A 142 3.80 -7.86 -8.53
N CYS A 143 3.78 -6.55 -8.79
CA CYS A 143 2.58 -5.73 -8.72
C CYS A 143 2.07 -5.29 -10.09
N SER A 144 2.89 -5.48 -11.11
CA SER A 144 2.54 -5.28 -12.51
C SER A 144 3.52 -6.04 -13.40
N ASP A 145 3.08 -6.34 -14.62
CA ASP A 145 3.96 -6.73 -15.71
C ASP A 145 3.25 -6.39 -17.04
N SER A 146 4.01 -6.38 -18.13
CA SER A 146 3.57 -5.91 -19.44
C SER A 146 3.93 -6.89 -20.56
N ASP A 147 3.25 -6.75 -21.69
CA ASP A 147 3.44 -7.58 -22.89
C ASP A 147 3.23 -9.09 -22.64
N LEU A 148 2.38 -9.47 -21.69
CA LEU A 148 2.04 -10.87 -21.42
C LEU A 148 1.25 -11.46 -22.58
N HIS A 149 1.58 -12.70 -22.95
CA HIS A 149 0.95 -13.37 -24.08
C HIS A 149 0.87 -14.89 -23.89
N ALA A 150 -0.07 -15.52 -24.60
CA ALA A 150 -0.18 -16.98 -24.66
C ALA A 150 0.98 -17.62 -25.45
N PRO A 151 1.20 -18.95 -25.40
CA PRO A 151 2.31 -19.60 -26.10
C PRO A 151 2.40 -19.24 -27.59
N ILE A 152 3.62 -19.25 -28.13
CA ILE A 152 3.85 -19.05 -29.57
C ILE A 152 3.29 -20.23 -30.36
N ASN A 153 2.45 -19.94 -31.35
CA ASN A 153 1.95 -20.91 -32.29
C ASN A 153 3.08 -21.30 -33.28
N PRO A 154 3.53 -22.56 -33.27
CA PRO A 154 4.64 -22.99 -34.12
C PRO A 154 4.32 -22.96 -35.62
N ALA A 155 3.05 -22.84 -36.00
CA ALA A 155 2.64 -22.79 -37.41
C ALA A 155 2.90 -21.43 -38.07
N ASN A 156 2.90 -20.33 -37.31
CA ASN A 156 3.02 -18.98 -37.86
C ASN A 156 4.01 -18.08 -37.09
N GLY A 157 4.54 -18.53 -35.95
CA GLY A 157 5.52 -17.79 -35.16
C GLY A 157 4.94 -16.61 -34.36
N THR A 158 3.62 -16.51 -34.24
CA THR A 158 2.95 -15.50 -33.41
C THR A 158 2.31 -16.14 -32.19
N PRO A 159 2.02 -15.41 -31.10
CA PRO A 159 1.24 -15.97 -29.99
C PRO A 159 -0.11 -16.52 -30.45
N TYR A 160 -0.63 -17.51 -29.74
CA TYR A 160 -2.06 -17.85 -29.80
C TYR A 160 -2.90 -16.68 -29.27
N GLY A 161 -4.17 -16.62 -29.67
CA GLY A 161 -5.13 -15.73 -29.02
C GLY A 161 -5.34 -16.11 -27.55
N LEU A 162 -5.58 -15.09 -26.73
CA LEU A 162 -5.87 -15.25 -25.30
C LEU A 162 -7.20 -16.01 -25.11
N SER A 163 -7.19 -17.02 -24.26
CA SER A 163 -8.39 -17.78 -23.88
C SER A 163 -8.89 -17.35 -22.50
N HIS A 164 -7.98 -17.31 -21.53
CA HIS A 164 -8.19 -16.82 -20.18
C HIS A 164 -6.83 -16.54 -19.54
N VAL A 165 -6.86 -15.82 -18.44
CA VAL A 165 -5.69 -15.56 -17.60
C VAL A 165 -6.02 -15.93 -16.16
N THR A 166 -5.08 -16.57 -15.49
CA THR A 166 -5.20 -16.94 -14.09
C THR A 166 -4.04 -16.31 -13.33
N PHE A 167 -4.37 -15.61 -12.27
CA PHE A 167 -3.42 -14.97 -11.37
C PHE A 167 -3.35 -15.77 -10.07
N CYS A 168 -2.14 -15.93 -9.54
CA CYS A 168 -1.86 -16.55 -8.25
C CYS A 168 -1.23 -15.50 -7.34
N PHE A 169 -1.88 -15.14 -6.23
CA PHE A 169 -1.52 -14.00 -5.38
C PHE A 169 -1.11 -14.44 -3.98
N SER A 170 -0.22 -13.67 -3.36
CA SER A 170 0.04 -13.72 -1.92
C SER A 170 -0.89 -12.76 -1.16
N GLU A 171 -0.79 -12.78 0.17
CA GLU A 171 -1.45 -11.79 1.05
C GLU A 171 -0.67 -10.47 1.16
N THR A 172 0.48 -10.37 0.49
CA THR A 172 1.35 -9.19 0.57
C THR A 172 0.82 -8.06 -0.29
N PRO A 173 0.51 -6.88 0.28
CA PRO A 173 0.12 -5.71 -0.49
C PRO A 173 1.30 -5.12 -1.27
N CYS A 174 1.01 -4.58 -2.45
CA CYS A 174 2.00 -3.96 -3.33
C CYS A 174 2.63 -2.66 -2.82
N ASP A 175 2.04 -2.07 -1.78
CA ASP A 175 2.50 -0.84 -1.13
C ASP A 175 3.29 -1.12 0.15
N THR A 176 3.84 -2.34 0.28
CA THR A 176 4.81 -2.64 1.34
C THR A 176 6.21 -2.57 0.74
N ASP A 177 6.99 -1.54 1.08
CA ASP A 177 8.41 -1.51 0.70
C ASP A 177 9.11 -2.66 1.45
N PRO A 178 9.64 -3.70 0.76
CA PRO A 178 10.25 -4.85 1.42
C PRO A 178 11.58 -4.52 2.12
N SER A 179 12.08 -3.28 2.02
CA SER A 179 13.22 -2.78 2.78
C SER A 179 12.84 -2.12 4.11
N GLU A 180 11.55 -1.94 4.35
CA GLU A 180 11.00 -1.30 5.54
C GLU A 180 10.34 -2.35 6.44
N CYS A 181 10.82 -2.45 7.68
CA CYS A 181 10.20 -3.31 8.69
C CYS A 181 9.34 -2.44 9.60
N PHE A 182 8.24 -2.97 10.10
CA PHE A 182 7.33 -2.22 10.96
C PHE A 182 7.17 -2.92 12.31
N GLU A 183 7.15 -2.14 13.39
CA GLU A 183 6.74 -2.59 14.72
C GLU A 183 5.30 -2.13 14.97
N ASP A 184 4.45 -3.06 15.44
CA ASP A 184 3.07 -2.78 15.79
C ASP A 184 2.96 -1.74 16.91
N GLU A 185 2.06 -0.78 16.74
CA GLU A 185 1.75 0.27 17.69
C GLU A 185 0.27 0.65 17.64
N THR A 186 -0.23 1.14 18.77
CA THR A 186 -1.61 1.63 18.89
C THR A 186 -1.66 3.14 18.66
N ALA A 187 -2.64 3.60 17.88
CA ALA A 187 -2.93 5.02 17.69
C ALA A 187 -4.38 5.41 18.03
N TRP A 188 -4.56 6.67 18.46
CA TRP A 188 -5.86 7.27 18.72
C TRP A 188 -5.93 8.68 18.16
N ALA A 189 -7.10 9.09 17.65
CA ALA A 189 -7.35 10.51 17.39
C ALA A 189 -7.30 11.33 18.70
N ASP A 190 -6.73 12.52 18.64
CA ASP A 190 -6.55 13.39 19.80
C ASP A 190 -7.89 13.82 20.39
N GLY A 191 -7.90 14.06 21.70
CA GLY A 191 -9.08 14.53 22.39
C GLY A 191 -9.09 14.27 23.89
N GLU A 192 -10.28 14.21 24.46
CA GLU A 192 -10.45 13.98 25.89
C GLU A 192 -10.23 12.51 26.25
N ARG A 193 -9.64 12.28 27.42
CA ARG A 193 -9.36 10.93 27.90
C ARG A 193 -10.63 10.27 28.42
N TYR A 194 -10.95 9.06 27.93
CA TYR A 194 -12.05 8.25 28.48
C TYR A 194 -11.92 8.00 29.98
N THR A 195 -10.69 7.85 30.46
CA THR A 195 -10.38 7.65 31.88
C THR A 195 -9.02 8.25 32.20
N ASN A 196 -8.91 8.91 33.35
CA ASN A 196 -7.65 9.50 33.82
C ASN A 196 -6.66 8.47 34.41
N ARG A 197 -7.01 7.18 34.47
CA ARG A 197 -6.17 6.13 35.05
C ARG A 197 -6.13 4.90 34.15
N GLY A 198 -4.93 4.38 33.92
CA GLY A 198 -4.71 3.12 33.19
C GLY A 198 -4.37 3.36 31.73
N ASN A 199 -5.23 2.88 30.83
CA ASN A 199 -5.06 3.04 29.37
C ASN A 199 -5.02 4.51 28.96
N TRP A 200 -4.61 4.81 27.74
CA TRP A 200 -4.43 6.18 27.24
C TRP A 200 -5.44 6.63 26.18
N ALA A 201 -6.45 5.80 25.89
CA ALA A 201 -7.51 6.06 24.93
C ALA A 201 -8.18 7.44 25.12
N THR A 202 -8.53 8.04 23.98
CA THR A 202 -9.14 9.35 23.84
C THR A 202 -10.40 9.28 22.98
N TYR A 203 -11.29 10.25 23.15
CA TYR A 203 -12.38 10.52 22.23
C TYR A 203 -12.32 11.99 21.82
N THR A 204 -12.67 12.27 20.58
CA THR A 204 -12.77 13.63 20.06
C THR A 204 -14.23 14.08 20.03
N ALA A 205 -14.48 15.35 20.29
CA ALA A 205 -15.74 15.97 19.91
C ALA A 205 -15.71 16.21 18.39
N TYR A 206 -16.87 16.11 17.73
CA TYR A 206 -16.99 16.44 16.31
C TYR A 206 -16.51 17.88 16.07
N PRO A 207 -15.42 18.09 15.32
CA PRO A 207 -14.79 19.41 15.21
C PRO A 207 -15.57 20.35 14.28
N GLY A 208 -16.32 19.78 13.33
CA GLY A 208 -16.98 20.50 12.26
C GLY A 208 -16.69 19.85 10.90
N ASP A 209 -17.47 20.24 9.89
CA ASP A 209 -17.29 19.80 8.51
C ASP A 209 -16.01 20.39 7.90
N GLY A 210 -15.18 19.53 7.31
CA GLY A 210 -13.87 19.83 6.74
C GLY A 210 -12.76 20.08 7.77
N GLU A 211 -13.02 19.87 9.06
CA GLU A 211 -12.05 20.09 10.13
C GLU A 211 -11.31 18.79 10.50
N SER A 212 -10.04 18.91 10.87
CA SER A 212 -9.16 17.78 11.15
C SER A 212 -8.79 17.69 12.62
N VAL A 213 -8.50 16.46 13.06
CA VAL A 213 -7.97 16.13 14.40
C VAL A 213 -6.69 15.32 14.22
N ASP A 214 -5.66 15.66 15.00
CA ASP A 214 -4.39 14.92 14.99
C ASP A 214 -4.60 13.47 15.46
N ILE A 215 -3.75 12.57 14.99
CA ILE A 215 -3.66 11.18 15.43
C ILE A 215 -2.33 10.99 16.13
N TYR A 216 -2.34 10.36 17.30
CA TYR A 216 -1.13 10.04 18.04
C TYR A 216 -0.97 8.54 18.24
N ALA A 217 0.15 7.99 17.78
CA ALA A 217 0.64 6.65 18.07
C ALA A 217 1.45 6.62 19.37
N GLY A 218 1.37 5.54 20.15
CA GLY A 218 2.18 5.36 21.35
C GLY A 218 2.02 6.48 22.40
N LYS A 219 0.87 7.17 22.42
CA LYS A 219 0.48 8.34 23.25
C LYS A 219 0.95 9.72 22.78
N THR A 220 2.10 9.81 22.11
CA THR A 220 2.75 11.12 21.90
C THR A 220 3.38 11.28 20.53
N ASN A 221 3.52 10.22 19.76
CA ASN A 221 4.11 10.30 18.44
C ASN A 221 3.00 10.70 17.48
N TYR A 222 3.12 11.88 16.88
CA TYR A 222 2.19 12.29 15.84
C TYR A 222 2.27 11.29 14.69
N ALA A 223 1.11 10.81 14.24
CA ALA A 223 0.99 9.76 13.25
C ALA A 223 0.12 10.18 12.06
N GLY A 224 -0.32 11.43 11.99
CA GLY A 224 -1.16 11.96 10.92
C GLY A 224 -2.45 12.62 11.43
N THR A 225 -3.49 12.64 10.60
CA THR A 225 -4.76 13.31 10.90
C THR A 225 -5.97 12.50 10.45
N VAL A 226 -7.12 12.80 11.06
CA VAL A 226 -8.44 12.42 10.56
C VAL A 226 -9.25 13.68 10.27
N THR A 227 -9.76 13.80 9.04
CA THR A 227 -10.63 14.91 8.61
C THR A 227 -12.08 14.45 8.57
N PHE A 228 -12.98 15.27 9.10
CA PHE A 228 -14.40 14.97 9.19
C PHE A 228 -15.17 15.70 8.09
N ASN A 229 -15.84 14.99 7.19
CA ASN A 229 -16.63 15.59 6.11
C ASN A 229 -18.12 15.21 6.23
N ASP A 230 -18.99 16.20 6.42
CA ASP A 230 -20.43 16.00 6.55
C ASP A 230 -21.06 15.70 5.18
N ASN A 231 -21.66 14.53 5.04
CA ASN A 231 -22.31 14.11 3.80
C ASN A 231 -23.70 14.73 3.58
N GLY A 232 -24.26 15.39 4.60
CA GLY A 232 -25.57 16.02 4.58
C GLY A 232 -26.75 15.05 4.64
N ASP A 233 -26.48 13.76 4.88
CA ASP A 233 -27.47 12.68 4.96
C ASP A 233 -27.54 11.99 6.33
N GLY A 234 -26.87 12.57 7.33
CA GLY A 234 -26.74 12.01 8.68
C GLY A 234 -25.56 11.06 8.83
N THR A 235 -24.65 11.00 7.86
CA THR A 235 -23.36 10.33 7.95
C THR A 235 -22.21 11.32 7.83
N VAL A 236 -21.03 10.90 8.29
CA VAL A 236 -19.78 11.64 8.14
C VAL A 236 -18.73 10.71 7.53
N ASP A 237 -17.98 11.22 6.55
CA ASP A 237 -16.79 10.58 6.03
C ASP A 237 -15.59 11.00 6.87
N LEU A 238 -14.84 10.02 7.37
CA LEU A 238 -13.61 10.20 8.11
C LEU A 238 -12.44 9.89 7.17
N ASP A 239 -11.80 10.92 6.66
CA ASP A 239 -10.59 10.81 5.84
C ASP A 239 -9.37 10.70 6.75
N ILE A 240 -8.87 9.48 6.93
CA ILE A 240 -7.70 9.19 7.74
C ILE A 240 -6.47 9.22 6.84
N ALA A 241 -5.49 10.04 7.21
CA ALA A 241 -4.20 10.13 6.53
C ALA A 241 -3.08 10.00 7.57
N LEU A 242 -2.33 8.92 7.48
CA LEU A 242 -1.14 8.66 8.28
C LEU A 242 0.08 9.35 7.68
N GLU A 243 0.95 9.85 8.54
CA GLU A 243 2.16 10.61 8.19
C GLU A 243 3.37 10.07 8.96
N ASP A 244 4.54 10.65 8.75
CA ASP A 244 5.77 10.34 9.50
C ASP A 244 6.19 8.85 9.48
N GLY A 245 5.92 8.16 8.36
CA GLY A 245 6.29 6.75 8.16
C GLY A 245 5.36 5.76 8.86
N PHE A 246 4.21 6.21 9.39
CA PHE A 246 3.18 5.33 9.90
C PHE A 246 2.32 4.77 8.76
N ILE A 247 2.02 3.49 8.85
CA ILE A 247 1.10 2.77 7.96
C ILE A 247 -0.01 2.11 8.77
N PHE A 248 -1.13 1.77 8.12
CA PHE A 248 -2.07 0.83 8.70
C PHE A 248 -1.40 -0.54 8.78
N TYR A 249 -1.53 -1.18 9.94
CA TYR A 249 -0.85 -2.43 10.21
C TYR A 249 -1.80 -3.44 10.85
N TYR A 250 -1.58 -4.70 10.52
CA TYR A 250 -2.15 -5.85 11.21
C TYR A 250 -1.07 -6.93 11.27
N ASP A 251 -1.09 -7.76 12.31
CA ASP A 251 -0.18 -8.90 12.41
C ASP A 251 -0.54 -9.92 11.32
N MET A 252 0.30 -10.05 10.29
CA MET A 252 0.10 -11.03 9.21
C MET A 252 0.21 -12.49 9.69
N ALA A 253 0.69 -12.73 10.91
CA ALA A 253 0.69 -14.07 11.53
C ALA A 253 -0.58 -14.36 12.33
N ASP A 254 -1.48 -13.38 12.49
CA ASP A 254 -2.82 -13.58 13.05
C ASP A 254 -3.78 -14.00 11.92
N ASP A 255 -4.40 -15.17 12.08
CA ASP A 255 -5.36 -15.72 11.11
C ASP A 255 -6.70 -14.98 11.11
N SER A 256 -6.86 -14.02 12.03
CA SER A 256 -7.81 -12.94 11.95
C SER A 256 -7.13 -11.74 11.27
N ALA A 257 -7.50 -11.45 10.02
CA ALA A 257 -7.30 -10.12 9.47
C ALA A 257 -8.04 -9.10 10.36
N ASP A 258 -7.34 -8.60 11.36
CA ASP A 258 -7.93 -7.75 12.38
C ASP A 258 -8.34 -6.41 11.76
N HIS A 259 -9.47 -5.89 12.22
CA HIS A 259 -9.93 -4.57 11.79
C HIS A 259 -8.96 -3.51 12.34
N ASN A 260 -8.03 -3.04 11.52
CA ASN A 260 -7.02 -2.04 11.89
C ASN A 260 -7.60 -0.64 12.10
N ILE A 261 -8.88 -0.42 11.79
CA ILE A 261 -9.62 0.81 12.10
C ILE A 261 -10.88 0.45 12.90
N LYS A 262 -10.99 0.99 14.11
CA LYS A 262 -12.09 0.72 15.04
C LYS A 262 -12.69 2.05 15.52
N ILE A 263 -13.95 2.29 15.19
CA ILE A 263 -14.64 3.56 15.49
C ILE A 263 -15.87 3.33 16.35
N GLN A 264 -16.02 4.16 17.37
CA GLN A 264 -17.22 4.23 18.18
C GLN A 264 -17.75 5.66 18.18
N ASP A 265 -19.00 5.84 17.76
CA ASP A 265 -19.68 7.12 17.82
C ASP A 265 -20.55 7.26 19.09
N TYR A 266 -20.85 8.50 19.47
CA TYR A 266 -21.72 8.81 20.61
C TYR A 266 -22.54 10.09 20.41
N ASP A 267 -23.84 10.02 20.70
CA ASP A 267 -24.74 11.19 20.80
C ASP A 267 -24.35 12.15 21.93
N THR A 268 -23.68 11.65 22.98
CA THR A 268 -23.28 12.43 24.16
C THR A 268 -21.91 11.99 24.64
N SER A 269 -21.17 12.88 25.31
CA SER A 269 -19.82 12.59 25.80
C SER A 269 -19.76 11.28 26.59
N PRO A 270 -18.86 10.35 26.23
CA PRO A 270 -18.78 9.03 26.85
C PRO A 270 -18.26 9.10 28.29
N SER A 271 -18.80 8.24 29.15
CA SER A 271 -18.43 8.18 30.59
C SER A 271 -17.36 7.14 30.92
N GLY A 272 -16.87 6.41 29.92
CA GLY A 272 -15.85 5.38 30.07
C GLY A 272 -15.50 4.74 28.72
N ASN A 273 -14.49 3.87 28.73
CA ASN A 273 -13.99 3.23 27.52
C ASN A 273 -15.09 2.46 26.77
N PRO A 274 -14.98 2.33 25.44
CA PRO A 274 -15.66 1.27 24.70
C PRO A 274 -15.36 -0.07 25.36
N SER A 275 -16.35 -0.97 25.37
CA SER A 275 -16.09 -2.32 25.88
C SER A 275 -15.10 -3.03 24.93
N PRO A 276 -14.05 -3.70 25.45
CA PRO A 276 -13.06 -4.37 24.61
C PRO A 276 -13.71 -5.30 23.59
N GLY A 277 -13.37 -5.14 22.30
CA GLY A 277 -13.92 -5.92 21.18
C GLY A 277 -15.29 -5.48 20.66
N LEU A 278 -15.93 -4.48 21.27
CA LEU A 278 -17.31 -4.04 20.98
C LEU A 278 -17.38 -2.62 20.39
N PHE A 279 -16.44 -2.25 19.52
CA PHE A 279 -16.63 -1.09 18.65
C PHE A 279 -17.75 -1.39 17.66
N ASP A 280 -18.68 -0.45 17.51
CA ASP A 280 -19.83 -0.61 16.60
C ASP A 280 -19.42 -0.59 15.13
N HIS A 281 -18.37 0.17 14.79
CA HIS A 281 -17.86 0.29 13.42
C HIS A 281 -16.43 -0.20 13.36
N LYS A 282 -16.16 -1.07 12.38
CA LYS A 282 -14.86 -1.68 12.18
C LYS A 282 -14.58 -1.75 10.70
N PHE A 283 -13.37 -1.34 10.31
CA PHE A 283 -12.93 -1.30 8.94
C PHE A 283 -11.51 -1.85 8.84
N THR A 284 -11.14 -2.22 7.63
CA THR A 284 -9.83 -2.79 7.35
C THR A 284 -9.24 -2.04 6.17
N ALA A 285 -8.19 -1.26 6.43
CA ALA A 285 -7.30 -0.75 5.39
C ALA A 285 -6.30 -1.85 4.98
N SER A 286 -5.87 -1.85 3.73
CA SER A 286 -4.77 -2.71 3.28
C SER A 286 -3.51 -2.43 4.12
N ALA A 287 -2.78 -3.47 4.50
CA ALA A 287 -1.50 -3.28 5.17
C ALA A 287 -0.55 -2.47 4.28
N GLY A 288 0.25 -1.59 4.88
CA GLY A 288 1.13 -0.68 4.13
C GLY A 288 0.45 0.60 3.65
N ALA A 289 -0.89 0.62 3.52
CA ALA A 289 -1.59 1.84 3.15
C ALA A 289 -1.39 2.92 4.23
N SER A 290 -1.24 4.17 3.80
CA SER A 290 -1.14 5.33 4.68
C SER A 290 -2.39 6.20 4.67
N SER A 291 -3.44 5.87 3.91
CA SER A 291 -4.69 6.63 3.95
C SER A 291 -5.93 5.77 3.64
N MET A 292 -7.06 6.14 4.22
CA MET A 292 -8.36 5.51 3.98
C MET A 292 -9.49 6.47 4.35
N THR A 293 -10.59 6.43 3.60
CA THR A 293 -11.86 7.07 3.96
C THR A 293 -12.84 6.03 4.47
N VAL A 294 -13.47 6.29 5.63
CA VAL A 294 -14.53 5.43 6.19
C VAL A 294 -15.76 6.26 6.53
N THR A 295 -16.95 5.72 6.24
CA THR A 295 -18.22 6.40 6.52
C THR A 295 -18.87 5.83 7.77
N VAL A 296 -19.23 6.70 8.72
CA VAL A 296 -19.94 6.35 9.96
C VAL A 296 -21.14 7.29 10.20
N PRO A 297 -22.08 6.94 11.09
CA PRO A 297 -23.14 7.87 11.50
C PRO A 297 -22.59 9.20 12.05
N MET A 298 -23.28 10.30 11.73
CA MET A 298 -22.96 11.62 12.26
C MET A 298 -23.45 11.74 13.71
N ASN A 299 -22.54 12.09 14.62
CA ASN A 299 -22.73 12.15 16.07
C ASN A 299 -21.83 13.20 16.73
N GLU A 300 -22.04 13.50 18.01
CA GLU A 300 -21.32 14.59 18.69
C GLU A 300 -19.88 14.21 19.09
N PHE A 301 -19.59 12.91 19.29
CA PHE A 301 -18.27 12.43 19.75
C PHE A 301 -17.86 11.13 19.07
N TYR A 302 -16.56 10.93 18.93
CA TYR A 302 -15.96 9.76 18.29
C TYR A 302 -14.74 9.25 19.06
N GLY A 303 -14.71 7.95 19.34
CA GLY A 303 -13.50 7.22 19.65
C GLY A 303 -12.95 6.58 18.38
N ILE A 304 -11.78 7.03 17.92
CA ILE A 304 -11.13 6.55 16.70
C ILE A 304 -9.83 5.88 17.09
N HIS A 305 -9.78 4.56 16.96
CA HIS A 305 -8.66 3.70 17.35
C HIS A 305 -8.10 2.99 16.14
N LEU A 306 -6.79 3.08 15.95
CA LEU A 306 -6.07 2.52 14.81
C LEU A 306 -4.98 1.58 15.29
N ASP A 307 -4.82 0.47 14.58
CA ASP A 307 -3.63 -0.38 14.65
C ASP A 307 -2.69 0.09 13.54
N VAL A 308 -1.50 0.56 13.91
CA VAL A 308 -0.54 1.19 12.99
C VAL A 308 0.85 0.58 13.14
N GLY A 309 1.62 0.62 12.06
CA GLY A 309 3.00 0.16 12.04
C GLY A 309 3.92 1.37 12.08
N ALA A 310 4.90 1.37 12.98
CA ALA A 310 5.99 2.33 12.98
C ALA A 310 7.20 1.72 12.26
N GLU A 311 7.79 2.45 11.31
CA GLU A 311 8.99 1.99 10.62
C GLU A 311 10.16 1.76 11.61
N VAL A 312 10.77 0.58 11.52
CA VAL A 312 11.93 0.14 12.29
C VAL A 312 12.98 -0.49 11.36
N PRO A 313 14.27 -0.43 11.70
CA PRO A 313 15.29 -1.14 10.93
C PRO A 313 14.98 -2.64 10.89
N CYS A 314 15.04 -3.24 9.71
CA CYS A 314 14.94 -4.68 9.58
C CYS A 314 16.09 -5.37 10.33
N ASP A 315 15.76 -6.21 11.30
CA ASP A 315 16.73 -7.07 11.98
C ASP A 315 17.22 -8.14 10.98
N GLY A 316 18.46 -8.00 10.52
CA GLY A 316 19.14 -8.95 9.61
C GLY A 316 19.69 -10.21 10.29
#